data_AF-A0A498HBA6-F1
#
_entry.id   AF-A0A498HBA6-F1
#
_cell.length_a   1.000
_cell.length_b   1.000
_cell.length_c   1.000
_cell.angle_alpha   90.00
_cell.angle_beta   90.00
_cell.angle_gamma   90.00
#
_symmetry.space_group_name_H-M   'P 1'
#
loop_
_entity.id
_entity.type
_entity.pdbx_description
1 polymer ?
#
loop_
_entity_poly.entity_id
_entity_poly.type
_entity_poly.pdbx_seq_one_letter_code
_entity_poly.pdbx_strand_id
1 'polypeptide(L)'
;MVPSRGKLVVAESGVAIARSPTLGVYGTDFGWGRAKKVEVVHFVNSTAFSLAESGDEEEDGIEVGLALPRATMDAFTSLFEQGLRIFR
;
A
#
# COMPACT_ATOMS: atom_id res chain seq x y z
N MET A 1 39.54 3.82 -27.74
CA MET A 1 38.67 4.32 -26.64
C MET A 1 37.27 3.80 -26.91
N VAL A 2 36.82 2.80 -26.16
CA VAL A 2 35.48 2.20 -26.30
C VAL A 2 34.53 3.03 -25.43
N PRO A 3 33.40 3.56 -25.94
CA PRO A 3 32.49 4.30 -25.07
C PRO A 3 31.82 3.32 -24.11
N SER A 4 31.93 3.58 -22.82
CA SER A 4 31.22 2.84 -21.77
C SER A 4 29.71 2.97 -22.00
N ARG A 5 28.99 1.85 -22.12
CA ARG A 5 27.52 1.84 -22.14
C ARG A 5 27.03 2.50 -20.85
N GLY A 6 26.51 3.72 -20.97
CA GLY A 6 25.74 4.34 -19.90
C GLY A 6 24.61 3.41 -19.50
N LYS A 7 24.55 3.04 -18.23
CA LYS A 7 23.42 2.27 -17.70
C LYS A 7 22.18 3.16 -17.85
N LEU A 8 21.23 2.73 -18.68
CA LEU A 8 19.92 3.33 -18.74
C LEU A 8 19.27 3.15 -17.37
N VAL A 9 19.18 4.23 -16.59
CA VAL A 9 18.37 4.24 -15.38
C VAL A 9 16.97 4.60 -15.85
N VAL A 10 16.13 3.59 -16.03
CA VAL A 10 14.68 3.81 -16.14
C VAL A 10 14.23 4.21 -14.75
N ALA A 11 13.91 5.49 -14.56
CA ALA A 11 13.16 5.91 -13.39
C ALA A 11 11.76 5.33 -13.54
N GLU A 12 11.43 4.29 -12.77
CA GLU A 12 10.04 3.82 -12.66
C GLU A 12 9.24 4.91 -11.93
N SER A 13 8.64 5.83 -12.67
CA SER A 13 7.75 6.87 -12.16
C SER A 13 6.34 6.35 -11.87
N GLY A 14 6.22 5.07 -11.52
CA GLY A 14 4.96 4.34 -11.41
C GLY A 14 4.74 3.84 -9.99
N VAL A 15 3.48 3.84 -9.58
CA VAL A 15 3.03 3.17 -8.35
C VAL A 15 2.27 1.91 -8.76
N ALA A 16 2.62 0.77 -8.17
CA ALA A 16 1.94 -0.50 -8.39
C ALA A 16 0.90 -0.75 -7.30
N ILE A 17 -0.27 -1.29 -7.69
CA ILE A 17 -1.34 -1.70 -6.78
C ILE A 17 -1.45 -3.22 -6.78
N ALA A 18 -1.26 -3.86 -5.62
CA ALA A 18 -1.22 -5.32 -5.51
C ALA A 18 -2.60 -5.98 -5.34
N ARG A 19 -3.61 -5.25 -4.84
CA ARG A 19 -4.90 -5.83 -4.41
C ARG A 19 -6.09 -4.92 -4.71
N SER A 20 -7.29 -5.51 -4.72
CA SER A 20 -8.58 -4.82 -4.89
C SER A 20 -9.34 -4.76 -3.56
N PRO A 21 -10.04 -3.66 -3.24
CA PRO A 21 -10.98 -3.60 -2.10
C PRO A 21 -12.12 -4.62 -2.16
N THR A 22 -12.41 -5.21 -3.32
CA THR A 22 -13.49 -6.19 -3.49
C THR A 22 -13.05 -7.64 -3.34
N LEU A 23 -11.78 -7.88 -2.97
CA LEU A 23 -11.22 -9.24 -2.89
C LEU A 23 -11.74 -10.03 -1.67
N GLY A 24 -12.19 -9.37 -0.60
CA GLY A 24 -12.91 -10.00 0.52
C GLY A 24 -12.03 -10.90 1.40
N VAL A 25 -10.74 -10.60 1.52
CA VAL A 25 -9.77 -11.44 2.23
C VAL A 25 -9.93 -11.40 3.73
N TYR A 26 -10.37 -10.29 4.31
CA TYR A 26 -10.72 -10.23 5.71
C TYR A 26 -11.80 -11.27 6.04
N GLY A 27 -12.75 -11.52 5.13
CA GLY A 27 -13.81 -12.54 5.29
C GLY A 27 -13.33 -14.00 5.34
N THR A 28 -12.02 -14.27 5.24
CA THR A 28 -11.47 -15.62 5.38
C THR A 28 -11.66 -16.13 6.81
N ASP A 29 -12.28 -17.31 6.96
CA ASP A 29 -12.47 -17.98 8.25
C ASP A 29 -12.09 -19.47 8.14
N PHE A 30 -11.16 -19.89 9.00
CA PHE A 30 -10.68 -21.27 9.10
C PHE A 30 -11.31 -22.05 10.28
N GLY A 31 -12.30 -21.47 10.96
CA GLY A 31 -12.95 -22.01 12.16
C GLY A 31 -12.65 -21.22 13.45
N TRP A 32 -11.94 -20.10 13.35
CA TRP A 32 -11.59 -19.22 14.48
C TRP A 32 -12.21 -17.83 14.37
N GLY A 33 -13.09 -17.63 13.39
CA GLY A 33 -13.65 -16.33 13.04
C GLY A 33 -12.84 -15.61 11.97
N ARG A 34 -13.35 -14.44 11.59
CA ARG A 34 -12.80 -13.54 10.57
C ARG A 34 -11.33 -13.18 10.84
N ALA A 35 -10.56 -12.97 9.78
CA ALA A 35 -9.18 -12.48 9.91
C ALA A 35 -9.17 -11.12 10.63
N LYS A 36 -8.28 -10.95 11.61
CA LYS A 36 -8.15 -9.67 12.34
C LYS A 36 -7.30 -8.64 11.62
N LYS A 37 -6.36 -9.09 10.78
CA LYS A 37 -5.44 -8.25 10.02
C LYS A 37 -4.96 -9.00 8.79
N VAL A 38 -4.89 -8.31 7.65
CA VAL A 38 -4.34 -8.83 6.40
C VAL A 38 -3.21 -7.93 5.95
N GLU A 39 -2.05 -8.52 5.63
CA GLU A 39 -0.87 -7.77 5.18
C GLU A 39 -0.34 -8.36 3.87
N VAL A 40 0.06 -7.49 2.94
CA VAL A 40 0.83 -7.90 1.76
C VAL A 40 2.30 -7.81 2.11
N VAL A 41 2.97 -8.94 2.28
CA VAL A 41 4.40 -8.93 2.67
C VAL A 41 5.35 -8.62 1.52
N HIS A 42 4.87 -8.71 0.27
CA HIS A 42 5.71 -8.61 -0.92
C HIS A 42 5.78 -7.18 -1.48
N PHE A 43 6.28 -6.24 -0.67
CA PHE A 43 6.65 -4.90 -1.14
C PHE A 43 8.07 -4.96 -1.72
N VAL A 44 8.17 -5.23 -3.02
CA VAL A 44 9.47 -5.35 -3.73
C VAL A 44 10.26 -4.04 -3.71
N ASN A 45 9.56 -2.92 -3.54
CA ASN A 45 10.08 -1.56 -3.55
C ASN A 45 9.06 -0.61 -2.87
N SER A 46 9.53 0.57 -2.45
CA SER A 46 8.72 1.66 -1.86
C SER A 46 7.68 2.27 -2.83
N THR A 47 7.40 1.60 -3.94
CA THR A 47 6.52 2.02 -5.04
C THR A 47 5.30 1.11 -5.17
N ALA A 48 5.05 0.21 -4.21
CA ALA A 48 3.89 -0.67 -4.19
C ALA A 48 2.97 -0.35 -3.01
N PHE A 49 1.66 -0.37 -3.29
CA PHE A 49 0.58 -0.20 -2.32
C PHE A 49 -0.38 -1.39 -2.43
N SER A 50 -1.03 -1.73 -1.33
CA SER A 50 -2.12 -2.70 -1.31
C SER A 50 -3.43 -2.01 -0.97
N LEU A 51 -4.51 -2.44 -1.61
CA LEU A 51 -5.86 -2.03 -1.27
C LEU A 51 -6.66 -3.25 -0.78
N ALA A 52 -7.43 -3.09 0.28
CA ALA A 52 -8.36 -4.10 0.76
C ALA A 52 -9.64 -3.43 1.29
N GLU A 53 -10.70 -4.21 1.41
CA GLU A 53 -11.85 -3.83 2.23
C GLU A 53 -11.41 -3.52 3.67
N SER A 54 -12.20 -2.68 4.36
CA SER A 54 -12.00 -2.42 5.78
C SER A 54 -11.97 -3.73 6.58
N GLY A 55 -10.96 -3.85 7.45
CA GLY A 55 -10.95 -4.88 8.49
C GLY A 55 -11.99 -4.62 9.58
N ASP A 56 -12.48 -3.38 9.70
CA ASP A 56 -13.57 -3.01 10.58
C ASP A 56 -14.92 -3.50 9.99
N GLU A 57 -15.77 -4.08 10.83
CA GLU A 57 -17.13 -4.51 10.46
C GLU A 57 -18.16 -3.39 10.63
N GLU A 58 -17.86 -2.39 11.46
CA GLU A 58 -18.77 -1.29 11.78
C GLU A 58 -18.53 -0.05 10.89
N GLU A 59 -17.32 0.09 10.33
CA GLU A 59 -16.95 1.21 9.47
C GLU A 59 -16.73 0.78 8.00
N ASP A 60 -17.52 1.38 7.10
CA ASP A 60 -17.27 1.33 5.67
C ASP A 60 -15.98 2.11 5.34
N GLY A 61 -15.04 1.44 4.68
CA GLY A 61 -13.75 2.04 4.36
C GLY A 61 -12.89 1.17 3.46
N ILE A 62 -11.76 1.75 3.03
CA ILE A 62 -10.73 1.06 2.27
C ILE A 62 -9.46 1.08 3.11
N GLU A 63 -8.89 -0.10 3.32
CA GLU A 63 -7.57 -0.21 3.91
C GLU A 63 -6.49 -0.03 2.83
N VAL A 64 -5.56 0.89 3.09
CA VAL A 64 -4.39 1.14 2.24
C VAL A 64 -3.13 0.69 2.99
N GLY A 65 -2.46 -0.34 2.47
CA GLY A 65 -1.20 -0.84 3.00
C GLY A 65 -0.01 -0.40 2.16
N LEU A 66 1.09 -0.02 2.82
CA LEU A 66 2.33 0.40 2.17
C LEU A 66 3.51 0.20 3.13
N ALA A 67 4.70 -0.03 2.58
CA ALA A 67 5.94 -0.13 3.34
C ALA A 67 6.96 0.89 2.82
N LEU A 68 7.34 1.85 3.66
CA LEU A 68 8.27 2.93 3.33
C LEU A 68 9.38 3.03 4.41
N PRO A 69 10.56 3.57 4.08
CA PRO A 69 11.53 3.99 5.08
C PRO A 69 10.91 4.96 6.08
N ARG A 70 11.33 4.91 7.35
CA ARG A 70 10.73 5.69 8.45
C ARG A 70 10.54 7.17 8.14
N ALA A 71 11.61 7.85 7.68
CA ALA A 71 11.54 9.28 7.36
C ALA A 71 10.53 9.59 6.24
N THR A 72 10.35 8.67 5.29
CA THR A 72 9.36 8.81 4.22
C THR A 72 7.95 8.53 4.72
N MET A 73 7.78 7.56 5.62
CA MET A 73 6.48 7.30 6.27
C MET A 73 6.02 8.51 7.09
N ASP A 74 6.91 9.14 7.86
CA ASP A 74 6.58 10.34 8.65
C ASP A 74 6.06 11.49 7.75
N ALA A 75 6.71 11.68 6.60
CA ALA A 75 6.28 12.66 5.59
C ALA A 75 4.95 12.26 4.94
N PHE A 76 4.78 10.97 4.58
CA PHE A 76 3.56 10.45 4.00
C PHE A 76 2.37 10.67 4.93
N THR A 77 2.47 10.28 6.21
CA THR A 77 1.42 10.46 7.21
C THR A 77 1.00 11.92 7.32
N SER A 78 1.99 12.83 7.42
CA SER A 78 1.73 14.27 7.52
C SER A 78 0.95 14.81 6.31
N LEU A 79 1.31 14.38 5.10
CA LEU A 79 0.63 14.79 3.86
C LEU A 79 -0.75 14.15 3.71
N PHE A 80 -0.88 12.88 4.07
CA PHE A 80 -2.13 12.12 3.98
C PHE A 80 -3.19 12.72 4.90
N GLU A 81 -2.85 12.99 6.17
CA GLU A 81 -3.75 13.64 7.13
C GLU A 81 -4.18 15.05 6.68
N GLN A 82 -3.24 15.84 6.13
CA GLN A 82 -3.57 17.14 5.56
C GLN A 82 -4.56 17.01 4.40
N GLY A 83 -4.33 16.06 3.50
CA GLY A 83 -5.24 15.75 2.39
C GLY A 83 -6.65 15.42 2.89
N LEU A 84 -6.78 14.52 3.87
CA LEU A 84 -8.08 14.13 4.42
C LEU A 84 -8.86 15.31 5.02
N ARG A 85 -8.17 16.30 5.60
CA ARG A 85 -8.82 17.52 6.12
C ARG A 85 -9.37 18.42 5.02
N ILE A 86 -8.79 18.39 3.82
CA ILE A 86 -9.24 19.20 2.67
C ILE A 86 -10.51 18.61 2.05
N PHE A 87 -10.68 17.28 2.09
CA PHE A 87 -11.83 16.59 1.51
C PHE A 87 -13.01 16.40 2.49
N ARG A 88 -12.95 17.03 3.68
CA ARG A 88 -14.01 16.96 4.69
C ARG A 88 -15.02 18.09 4.55
#